data_AF-A0A7W5KA82-F1
#
_entry.id   AF-A0A7W5KA82-F1
#
_cell.length_a   1.000
_cell.length_b   1.000
_cell.length_c   1.000
_cell.angle_alpha   90.00
_cell.angle_beta   90.00
_cell.angle_gamma   90.00
#
_symmetry.space_group_name_H-M   'P 1'
#
loop_
_entity.id
_entity.type
_entity.pdbx_description
1 polymer ?
#
loop_
_entity_poly.entity_id
_entity_poly.type
_entity_poly.pdbx_seq_one_letter_code
_entity_poly.pdbx_strand_id
1 'polypeptide(L)'
;MAAVWDAAAVRLWLERRIEAARADQVTAERHGRVGHDDCDQAAAEEMVCAALLRGGASDSQDSLTAALKALQDKDEFIWRGVYDDRKFDRHARGQIRKLMKMAKTNSGFERLGHYQ
;
A
#
# COMPACT_ATOMS: atom_id res chain seq x y z
N MET A 1 15.20 14.14 16.08
CA MET A 1 14.75 12.94 16.80
C MET A 1 13.70 12.28 15.94
N ALA A 2 13.83 10.98 15.63
CA ALA A 2 12.72 10.26 14.99
C ALA A 2 11.52 10.28 15.95
N ALA A 3 10.30 10.45 15.43
CA ALA A 3 9.11 10.40 16.25
C ALA A 3 9.03 9.02 16.95
N VAL A 4 8.36 8.95 18.10
CA VAL A 4 8.04 7.66 18.73
C VAL A 4 7.09 6.90 17.79
N TRP A 5 7.27 5.59 17.66
CA TRP A 5 6.40 4.75 16.82
C TRP A 5 4.97 4.75 17.37
N ASP A 6 4.00 5.14 16.55
CA ASP A 6 2.57 5.12 16.90
C ASP A 6 1.86 4.05 16.06
N ALA A 7 1.69 2.86 16.65
CA ALA A 7 1.03 1.74 16.01
C ALA A 7 -0.43 2.04 15.62
N ALA A 8 -1.13 2.88 16.39
CA ALA A 8 -2.52 3.23 16.10
C ALA A 8 -2.60 4.17 14.89
N ALA A 9 -1.71 5.16 14.80
CA ALA A 9 -1.63 6.04 13.64
C ALA A 9 -1.28 5.26 12.36
N VAL A 10 -0.34 4.31 12.43
CA VAL A 10 0.03 3.47 11.28
C VAL A 10 -1.13 2.57 10.85
N ARG A 11 -1.84 1.96 11.81
CA ARG A 11 -3.02 1.13 11.53
C ARG A 11 -4.12 1.93 10.84
N LEU A 12 -4.45 3.09 11.40
CA LEU A 12 -5.44 4.01 10.82
C LEU A 12 -5.02 4.47 9.42
N TRP A 13 -3.73 4.76 9.21
CA TRP A 13 -3.21 5.13 7.91
C TRP A 13 -3.40 4.01 6.88
N LEU A 14 -3.07 2.76 7.24
CA LEU A 14 -3.26 1.59 6.35
C LEU A 14 -4.74 1.40 5.99
N GLU A 15 -5.65 1.51 6.96
CA GLU A 15 -7.10 1.44 6.74
C GLU A 15 -7.57 2.51 5.76
N ARG A 16 -7.17 3.77 5.96
CA ARG A 16 -7.53 4.88 5.07
C ARG A 16 -6.97 4.72 3.66
N ARG A 17 -5.76 4.19 3.51
CA ARG A 17 -5.19 3.90 2.19
C ARG A 17 -5.92 2.78 1.48
N ILE A 18 -6.37 1.75 2.19
CA ILE A 18 -7.20 0.68 1.61
C ILE A 18 -8.53 1.24 1.10
N GLU A 19 -9.20 2.09 1.89
CA GLU A 19 -10.45 2.73 1.49
C GLU A 19 -10.27 3.62 0.26
N ALA A 20 -9.24 4.48 0.27
CA ALA A 20 -8.92 5.37 -0.85
C ALA A 20 -8.57 4.59 -2.12
N ALA A 21 -7.71 3.56 -2.01
CA ALA A 21 -7.32 2.73 -3.14
C ALA A 21 -8.50 2.02 -3.80
N ARG A 22 -9.51 1.60 -3.02
CA ARG A 22 -10.75 1.02 -3.59
C ARG A 22 -11.59 2.06 -4.32
N ALA A 23 -11.68 3.28 -3.79
CA ALA A 23 -12.38 4.38 -4.47
C ALA A 23 -11.68 4.79 -5.77
N ASP A 24 -10.34 4.77 -5.78
CA ASP A 24 -9.52 5.04 -6.95
C ASP A 24 -9.71 3.97 -8.03
N GLN A 25 -9.76 2.70 -7.67
CA GLN A 25 -10.09 1.61 -8.61
C GLN A 25 -11.43 1.86 -9.30
N VAL A 26 -12.50 2.12 -8.55
CA VAL A 26 -13.84 2.39 -9.09
C VAL A 26 -13.84 3.62 -10.01
N THR A 27 -13.07 4.65 -9.66
CA THR A 27 -12.95 5.86 -10.49
C THR A 27 -12.22 5.56 -11.78
N ALA A 28 -11.10 4.83 -11.71
CA ALA A 28 -10.29 4.43 -12.85
C ALA A 28 -11.08 3.52 -13.82
N GLU A 29 -11.86 2.57 -13.31
CA GLU A 29 -12.72 1.69 -14.11
C GLU A 29 -13.70 2.46 -15.01
N ARG A 30 -14.20 3.62 -14.56
CA ARG A 30 -15.11 4.47 -15.36
C ARG A 30 -14.46 5.05 -16.61
N HIS A 31 -13.13 5.13 -16.64
CA HIS A 31 -12.37 5.57 -17.80
C HIS A 31 -12.09 4.44 -18.81
N GLY A 32 -12.53 3.21 -18.52
CA GLY A 32 -12.32 2.04 -19.37
C GLY A 32 -10.83 1.74 -19.56
N ARG A 33 -10.44 1.33 -20.78
CA ARG A 33 -9.05 0.92 -21.07
C ARG A 33 -7.98 1.95 -20.73
N VAL A 34 -8.30 3.24 -20.79
CA VAL A 34 -7.35 4.31 -20.45
C VAL A 34 -7.05 4.32 -18.95
N GLY A 35 -8.00 3.95 -18.10
CA GLY A 35 -7.84 3.88 -16.66
C GLY A 35 -7.32 2.54 -16.13
N HIS A 36 -7.03 1.55 -16.98
CA HIS A 36 -6.58 0.23 -16.49
C HIS A 36 -5.26 0.31 -15.70
N ASP A 37 -4.30 1.14 -16.13
CA ASP A 37 -3.03 1.27 -15.40
C ASP A 37 -3.21 1.96 -14.04
N ASP A 38 -4.08 2.98 -13.98
CA ASP A 38 -4.44 3.64 -12.72
C ASP A 38 -5.18 2.68 -11.78
N CYS A 39 -6.05 1.82 -12.34
CA CYS A 39 -6.73 0.78 -11.60
C CYS A 39 -5.74 -0.26 -11.04
N ASP A 40 -4.79 -0.73 -11.84
CA ASP A 40 -3.75 -1.66 -11.41
C ASP A 40 -2.85 -1.03 -10.33
N GLN A 41 -2.52 0.25 -10.47
CA GLN A 41 -1.76 0.98 -9.45
C GLN A 41 -2.53 1.07 -8.12
N ALA A 42 -3.82 1.40 -8.17
CA ALA A 42 -4.66 1.48 -6.99
C ALA A 42 -4.89 0.09 -6.36
N ALA A 43 -5.11 -0.95 -7.16
CA ALA A 43 -5.20 -2.33 -6.69
C ALA A 43 -3.92 -2.80 -6.00
N ALA A 44 -2.74 -2.42 -6.53
CA ALA A 44 -1.46 -2.74 -5.93
C ALA A 44 -1.29 -2.09 -4.55
N GLU A 45 -1.74 -0.84 -4.42
CA GLU A 45 -1.74 -0.16 -3.13
C GLU A 45 -2.68 -0.83 -2.12
N GLU A 46 -3.91 -1.17 -2.53
CA GLU A 46 -4.83 -1.93 -1.67
C GLU A 46 -4.17 -3.23 -1.21
N MET A 47 -3.64 -4.01 -2.13
CA MET A 47 -3.06 -5.33 -1.86
C MET A 47 -1.94 -5.24 -0.82
N VAL A 48 -1.00 -4.31 -1.01
CA VAL A 48 0.14 -4.11 -0.08
C VAL A 48 -0.37 -3.64 1.29
N CYS A 49 -1.20 -2.61 1.35
CA CYS A 49 -1.70 -2.08 2.62
C CYS A 49 -2.54 -3.12 3.38
N ALA A 50 -3.38 -3.87 2.68
CA ALA A 50 -4.22 -4.90 3.29
C ALA A 50 -3.41 -6.11 3.76
N ALA A 51 -2.32 -6.47 3.08
CA ALA A 51 -1.40 -7.51 3.55
C ALA A 51 -0.72 -7.12 4.86
N LEU A 52 -0.24 -5.87 4.96
CA LEU A 52 0.40 -5.34 6.17
C LEU A 52 -0.58 -5.24 7.34
N LEU A 53 -1.80 -4.74 7.09
CA LEU A 53 -2.84 -4.60 8.10
C LEU A 53 -3.28 -5.96 8.66
N ARG A 54 -3.59 -6.93 7.80
CA ARG A 54 -4.01 -8.28 8.23
C ARG A 54 -2.90 -9.04 8.94
N GLY A 55 -1.63 -8.79 8.60
CA GLY A 55 -0.48 -9.41 9.24
C GLY A 55 -0.14 -8.84 10.62
N GLY A 56 -0.85 -7.81 11.10
CA GLY A 56 -0.52 -7.15 12.38
C GLY A 56 0.82 -6.41 12.34
N ALA A 57 1.32 -6.05 11.16
CA ALA A 57 2.67 -5.53 11.00
C ALA A 57 2.87 -4.13 11.62
N SER A 58 1.79 -3.43 11.99
CA SER A 58 1.81 -2.07 12.55
C SER A 58 2.31 -1.97 13.99
N ASP A 59 2.42 -3.08 14.73
CA ASP A 59 2.68 -3.06 16.18
C ASP A 59 4.05 -2.49 16.56
N SER A 60 5.02 -2.57 15.65
CA SER A 60 6.32 -1.92 15.80
C SER A 60 6.94 -1.57 14.44
N GLN A 61 7.88 -0.63 14.45
CA GLN A 61 8.65 -0.26 13.25
C GLN A 61 9.40 -1.45 12.66
N ASP A 62 9.92 -2.34 13.50
CA ASP A 62 10.65 -3.54 13.10
C ASP A 62 9.71 -4.58 12.48
N SER A 63 8.54 -4.80 13.07
CA SER A 63 7.51 -5.70 12.53
C SER A 63 7.05 -5.22 11.15
N LEU A 64 6.83 -3.91 10.98
CA LEU A 64 6.44 -3.35 9.69
C LEU A 64 7.56 -3.52 8.65
N THR A 65 8.80 -3.22 9.04
CA THR A 65 9.97 -3.37 8.17
C THR A 65 10.19 -4.81 7.76
N ALA A 66 10.02 -5.77 8.67
CA ALA A 66 10.12 -7.20 8.38
C ALA A 66 9.03 -7.67 7.40
N ALA A 67 7.78 -7.27 7.62
CA ALA A 67 6.68 -7.61 6.73
C ALA A 67 6.87 -7.01 5.32
N LEU A 68 7.37 -5.78 5.22
CA LEU A 68 7.70 -5.14 3.95
C LEU A 68 8.82 -5.86 3.19
N LYS A 69 9.87 -6.32 3.89
CA LYS A 69 10.92 -7.14 3.29
C LYS A 69 10.37 -8.48 2.78
N ALA A 70 9.57 -9.15 3.60
CA ALA A 70 8.93 -10.41 3.21
C ALA A 70 8.02 -10.25 1.97
N LEU A 71 7.34 -9.10 1.82
CA LEU A 71 6.60 -8.77 0.60
C LEU A 71 7.55 -8.50 -0.58
N GLN A 72 8.63 -7.75 -0.36
CA GLN A 72 9.61 -7.43 -1.40
C GLN A 72 10.27 -8.67 -2.01
N ASP A 73 10.48 -9.70 -1.18
CA ASP A 73 11.13 -10.97 -1.53
C ASP A 73 10.19 -11.94 -2.25
N LYS A 74 8.90 -11.60 -2.41
CA LYS A 74 7.99 -12.41 -3.22
C LYS A 74 8.37 -12.34 -4.70
N ASP A 75 8.30 -13.48 -5.37
CA ASP A 75 8.59 -13.59 -6.81
C ASP A 75 7.50 -12.91 -7.65
N GLU A 76 6.23 -13.12 -7.30
CA GLU A 76 5.06 -12.62 -8.03
C GLU A 76 3.91 -12.27 -7.06
N PHE A 77 3.09 -11.29 -7.43
CA PHE A 77 1.86 -10.96 -6.71
C PHE A 77 0.62 -11.36 -7.51
N ILE A 78 -0.07 -12.41 -7.07
CA ILE A 78 -1.36 -12.80 -7.64
C ILE A 78 -2.49 -12.03 -6.95
N TRP A 79 -3.20 -11.19 -7.70
CA TRP A 79 -4.32 -10.41 -7.22
C TRP A 79 -5.48 -10.37 -8.22
N ARG A 80 -6.71 -10.28 -7.71
CA ARG A 80 -7.92 -10.28 -8.55
C ARG A 80 -8.19 -8.88 -9.09
N GLY A 81 -8.81 -8.81 -10.26
CA GLY A 81 -9.23 -7.53 -10.86
C GLY A 81 -8.08 -6.72 -11.47
N VAL A 82 -6.92 -7.35 -11.65
CA VAL A 82 -5.75 -6.77 -12.32
C VAL A 82 -5.89 -6.94 -13.83
N TYR A 83 -5.53 -5.91 -14.59
CA TYR A 83 -5.55 -5.92 -16.05
C TYR A 83 -4.21 -6.34 -16.67
N ASP A 84 -3.09 -5.95 -16.07
CA ASP A 84 -1.73 -6.32 -16.50
C ASP A 84 -0.85 -6.71 -15.30
N ASP A 85 -0.63 -8.01 -15.13
CA ASP A 85 0.15 -8.56 -14.00
C ASP A 85 1.56 -7.96 -13.90
N ARG A 86 2.21 -7.69 -15.03
CA ARG A 86 3.59 -7.14 -15.03
C ARG A 86 3.63 -5.70 -14.54
N LYS A 87 2.61 -4.91 -14.89
CA LYS A 87 2.49 -3.53 -14.40
C LYS A 87 2.07 -3.51 -12.94
N PHE A 88 1.11 -4.34 -12.57
CA PHE A 88 0.70 -4.52 -11.19
C PHE A 88 1.88 -4.88 -10.28
N ASP A 89 2.70 -5.86 -10.67
CA ASP A 89 3.92 -6.23 -9.93
C ASP A 89 4.87 -5.05 -9.75
N ARG A 90 5.05 -4.24 -10.81
CA ARG A 90 5.87 -3.02 -10.75
C ARG A 90 5.29 -2.00 -9.76
N HIS A 91 3.98 -1.79 -9.79
CA HIS A 91 3.28 -0.87 -8.90
C HIS A 91 3.36 -1.35 -7.45
N ALA A 92 3.15 -2.64 -7.19
CA ALA A 92 3.28 -3.26 -5.88
C ALA A 92 4.69 -3.07 -5.31
N ARG A 93 5.73 -3.39 -6.10
CA ARG A 93 7.14 -3.16 -5.71
C ARG A 93 7.47 -1.67 -5.55
N GLY A 94 6.79 -0.79 -6.27
CA GLY A 94 6.85 0.66 -6.07
C GLY A 94 6.32 1.07 -4.70
N GLN A 95 5.11 0.61 -4.36
CA GLN A 95 4.45 0.90 -3.09
C GLN A 95 5.23 0.32 -1.90
N ILE A 96 5.74 -0.92 -2.00
CA ILE A 96 6.58 -1.53 -0.95
C ILE A 96 7.80 -0.66 -0.67
N ARG A 97 8.53 -0.22 -1.71
CA ARG A 97 9.69 0.67 -1.55
C ARG A 97 9.34 2.01 -0.93
N LYS A 98 8.17 2.59 -1.27
CA LYS A 98 7.66 3.81 -0.64
C LYS A 98 7.42 3.60 0.85
N LEU A 99 6.74 2.52 1.22
CA LEU A 99 6.46 2.20 2.62
C LEU A 99 7.73 1.86 3.42
N MET A 100 8.71 1.19 2.80
CA MET A 100 10.01 0.96 3.44
C MET A 100 10.72 2.27 3.78
N LYS A 101 10.61 3.30 2.92
CA LYS A 101 11.14 4.63 3.21
C LYS A 101 10.40 5.30 4.36
N MET A 102 9.07 5.27 4.35
CA MET A 102 8.22 5.81 5.43
C MET A 102 8.50 5.14 6.78
N ALA A 103 8.60 3.80 6.79
CA ALA A 103 8.96 3.03 7.97
C ALA A 103 10.35 3.41 8.47
N LYS A 104 11.35 3.53 7.58
CA LYS A 104 12.72 3.92 7.95
C LYS A 104 12.79 5.31 8.59
N THR A 105 12.02 6.28 8.08
CA THR A 105 12.03 7.66 8.59
C THR A 105 11.04 7.88 9.73
N ASN A 106 10.18 6.89 10.02
CA ASN A 106 9.00 7.01 10.87
C ASN A 106 8.20 8.30 10.58
N SER A 107 7.88 8.51 9.30
CA SER A 107 7.17 9.70 8.84
C SER A 107 6.30 9.41 7.62
N GLY A 108 5.28 10.23 7.44
CA GLY A 108 4.24 10.10 6.42
C GLY A 108 2.99 9.36 6.88
N PHE A 109 3.04 8.61 7.99
CA PHE A 109 1.88 7.94 8.57
C PHE A 109 0.92 8.93 9.28
N GLU A 110 1.42 10.10 9.67
CA GLU A 110 0.61 11.22 10.17
C GLU A 110 -0.26 11.86 9.06
N ARG A 111 0.11 11.65 7.79
CA ARG A 111 -0.59 12.21 6.64
C ARG A 111 -1.69 11.25 6.21
N LEU A 112 -2.84 11.36 6.88
CA LEU A 112 -4.09 10.72 6.47
C LEU A 112 -4.73 11.39 5.23
N GLY A 113 -3.91 12.09 4.42
CA GLY A 113 -4.30 13.21 3.57
C GLY A 113 -5.55 12.99 2.71
N HIS A 114 -6.33 14.08 2.68
CA HIS A 114 -7.50 14.42 1.86
C HIS A 114 -7.66 13.61 0.57
N TYR A 115 -8.57 12.64 0.61
CA TYR A 115 -9.21 12.10 -0.59
C TYR A 115 -10.59 12.75 -0.70
N GLN A 116 -10.65 13.85 -1.44
CA GLN A 116 -11.87 14.40 -2.04
C GLN A 116 -11.70 14.42 -3.55
#